data_AF-A0A0K1JM75-F1
#
_entry.id   AF-A0A0K1JM75-F1
#
_cell.length_a   1.000
_cell.length_b   1.000
_cell.length_c   1.000
_cell.angle_alpha   90.00
_cell.angle_beta   90.00
_cell.angle_gamma   90.00
#
_symmetry.space_group_name_H-M   'P 1'
#
loop_
_entity.id
_entity.type
_entity.pdbx_description
1 polymer ?
#
loop_
_entity_poly.entity_id
_entity_poly.type
_entity_poly.pdbx_seq_one_letter_code
_entity_poly.pdbx_strand_id
1 'polypeptide(L)'
;MHFVGLDLAWGNSSPTGVAVLDEAGVLQQLSAVTTDAEITAALAPYLTDGCLVGVDAPLIVKNEKGSRPAEKALNRDFARFDAGAHPSNTSNPTLSETTRGARVCARLGLDMNPESRATKRAIEVYPHPATVALFRLGRTLKYKNKQGRSVDQLRAELLVLMRLLESLASARPALQLVSYDGWRELVASVERAKRKSELRRAEDQVDAVICAYVALFRERQPDAVTTYGDFETGFIVTPTLPADLKPSPRPPKVEKHVDIVRRATQEYAALHRQLIVAAEEAVEVITGILDDAGLNYLNVTGRAKSIASFAEKAGRTANGVVLYADPLTDIGDVIGLRVITYVHSDVASVAELLGTEAVVLSDRDMGLETAKGGSFGYVSRHLQIQLSKEDRLTHSAIADRPVQVQVRTVLQHAWAEFEHDIRYKGIVPDEHRADFDRRFTLAAGLLELADREFSIIRERLQSGLPDVEVSGGDDDPRISPRELAAFLAGQYDDASWSRPDHYAWIAGLVLELGITSLSELAEAIRGVDSTVIDQRMGYRNPTGAVRRLDDALLVAHGERYIKLHGNAHRVDRLHTRLKKMTATG
;
A
#
# COMPACT_ATOMS: atom_id res chain seq x y z
N MET A 1 -6.26 51.08 -34.47
CA MET A 1 -6.19 50.71 -33.03
C MET A 1 -5.54 49.35 -32.90
N HIS A 2 -4.69 49.16 -31.89
CA HIS A 2 -4.08 47.87 -31.55
C HIS A 2 -4.69 47.29 -30.26
N PHE A 3 -4.64 45.96 -30.14
CA PHE A 3 -5.06 45.23 -28.95
C PHE A 3 -3.86 44.51 -28.37
N VAL A 4 -3.54 44.80 -27.12
CA VAL A 4 -2.33 44.29 -26.47
C VAL A 4 -2.73 43.36 -25.35
N GLY A 5 -1.96 42.30 -25.16
CA GLY A 5 -2.10 41.39 -24.05
C GLY A 5 -0.81 41.31 -23.25
N LEU A 6 -0.95 41.38 -21.92
CA LEU A 6 0.15 41.27 -20.97
C LEU A 6 -0.15 40.16 -19.95
N ASP A 7 0.60 39.06 -20.00
CA ASP A 7 0.60 38.08 -18.89
C ASP A 7 1.63 38.51 -17.84
N LEU A 8 1.16 39.31 -16.87
CA LEU A 8 2.02 40.06 -15.96
C LEU A 8 2.29 39.28 -14.68
N ALA A 9 3.54 38.80 -14.54
CA ALA A 9 3.98 38.26 -13.26
C ALA A 9 3.91 39.34 -12.16
N TRP A 10 3.36 38.99 -10.98
CA TRP A 10 3.15 39.96 -9.89
C TRP A 10 4.46 40.56 -9.32
N GLY A 11 5.58 39.83 -9.44
CA GLY A 11 6.93 40.29 -9.04
C GLY A 11 7.82 40.72 -10.21
N ASN A 12 8.92 41.42 -9.93
CA ASN A 12 9.76 42.08 -10.95
C ASN A 12 10.80 41.19 -11.65
N SER A 13 10.97 39.92 -11.23
CA SER A 13 12.04 39.04 -11.70
C SER A 13 11.57 37.90 -12.61
N SER A 14 10.26 37.77 -12.81
CA SER A 14 9.69 36.73 -13.67
C SER A 14 9.38 37.29 -15.06
N PRO A 15 9.52 36.45 -16.11
CA PRO A 15 9.10 36.83 -17.46
C PRO A 15 7.63 37.25 -17.51
N THR A 16 7.31 38.06 -18.51
CA THR A 16 5.99 38.60 -18.82
C THR A 16 5.80 38.42 -20.31
N GLY A 17 4.72 37.74 -20.70
CA GLY A 17 4.35 37.62 -22.10
C GLY A 17 3.76 38.94 -22.62
N VAL A 18 4.10 39.28 -23.87
CA VAL A 18 3.57 40.45 -24.57
C VAL A 18 3.10 39.99 -25.94
N ALA A 19 1.83 40.24 -26.24
CA ALA A 19 1.25 40.00 -27.57
C ALA A 19 0.54 41.26 -28.08
N VAL A 20 0.62 41.52 -29.39
CA VAL A 20 -0.07 42.64 -30.03
C VAL A 20 -0.84 42.14 -31.25
N LEU A 21 -2.13 42.46 -31.28
CA LEU A 21 -3.02 42.24 -32.42
C LEU A 21 -3.36 43.57 -33.09
N ASP A 22 -3.51 43.56 -34.41
CA ASP A 22 -4.10 44.68 -35.15
C ASP A 22 -5.65 44.67 -35.10
N GLU A 23 -6.27 45.59 -35.83
CA GLU A 23 -7.72 45.73 -35.88
C GLU A 23 -8.45 44.52 -36.47
N ALA A 24 -7.78 43.75 -37.32
CA ALA A 24 -8.30 42.56 -37.98
C ALA A 24 -8.02 41.26 -37.17
N GLY A 25 -7.36 41.40 -36.02
CA GLY A 25 -6.98 40.29 -35.16
C GLY A 25 -5.75 39.52 -35.64
N VAL A 26 -4.93 40.11 -36.50
CA VAL A 26 -3.66 39.51 -36.93
C VAL A 26 -2.60 39.78 -35.88
N LEU A 27 -1.84 38.74 -35.50
CA LEU A 27 -0.72 38.85 -34.58
C LEU A 27 0.44 39.62 -35.23
N GLN A 28 0.79 40.76 -34.63
CA GLN A 28 1.86 41.65 -35.09
C GLN A 28 3.15 41.48 -34.28
N GLN A 29 3.03 41.11 -33.00
CA GLN A 29 4.16 40.92 -32.11
C GLN A 29 3.89 39.86 -31.06
N LEU A 30 4.91 39.05 -30.76
CA LEU A 30 4.92 38.12 -29.65
C LEU A 30 6.31 38.09 -29.02
N SER A 31 6.40 38.27 -27.71
CA SER A 31 7.69 38.22 -26.99
C SER A 31 7.50 37.89 -25.51
N ALA A 32 8.59 37.46 -24.87
CA ALA A 32 8.69 37.37 -23.42
C ALA A 32 9.76 38.36 -22.94
N VAL A 33 9.37 39.30 -22.09
CA VAL A 33 10.23 40.34 -21.51
C VAL A 33 10.25 40.22 -19.99
N THR A 34 11.20 40.84 -19.30
CA THR A 34 11.33 40.71 -17.84
C THR A 34 10.98 42.01 -17.12
N THR A 35 11.44 43.14 -17.64
CA THR A 35 11.35 44.43 -16.96
C THR A 35 10.23 45.31 -17.51
N ASP A 36 9.71 46.20 -16.66
CA ASP A 36 8.67 47.17 -17.07
C ASP A 36 9.17 48.14 -18.16
N ALA A 37 10.50 48.38 -18.24
CA ALA A 37 11.11 49.17 -19.30
C ALA A 37 11.10 48.44 -20.64
N GLU A 38 11.39 47.12 -20.64
CA GLU A 38 11.29 46.28 -21.84
C GLU A 38 9.83 46.17 -22.32
N ILE A 39 8.85 46.07 -21.41
CA ILE A 39 7.42 46.14 -21.78
C ILE A 39 7.13 47.46 -22.49
N THR A 40 7.60 48.58 -21.95
CA THR A 40 7.37 49.90 -22.54
C THR A 40 8.01 50.02 -23.93
N ALA A 41 9.25 49.55 -24.08
CA ALA A 41 9.95 49.55 -25.36
C ALA A 41 9.25 48.65 -26.39
N ALA A 42 8.80 47.46 -25.97
CA ALA A 42 8.09 46.52 -26.82
C ALA A 42 6.74 47.06 -27.32
N LEU A 43 6.06 47.89 -26.52
CA LEU A 43 4.75 48.44 -26.88
C LEU A 43 4.80 49.81 -27.56
N ALA A 44 5.89 50.56 -27.43
CA ALA A 44 6.02 51.91 -27.97
C ALA A 44 5.55 52.08 -29.44
N PRO A 45 5.85 51.14 -30.37
CA PRO A 45 5.41 51.26 -31.77
C PRO A 45 3.88 51.18 -31.97
N TYR A 46 3.14 50.61 -31.02
CA TYR A 46 1.71 50.27 -31.20
C TYR A 46 0.78 51.20 -30.42
N LEU A 47 1.32 52.15 -29.67
CA LEU A 47 0.55 53.08 -28.85
C LEU A 47 0.11 54.35 -29.60
N THR A 48 0.44 54.53 -30.88
CA THR A 48 0.14 55.76 -31.64
C THR A 48 -1.31 55.88 -32.06
N ASP A 49 -1.90 54.82 -32.62
CA ASP A 49 -3.21 54.85 -33.30
C ASP A 49 -4.38 54.35 -32.43
N GLY A 50 -4.26 54.58 -31.12
CA GLY A 50 -5.15 54.05 -30.08
C GLY A 50 -4.86 52.60 -29.72
N CYS A 51 -5.02 52.25 -28.44
CA CYS A 51 -4.69 50.94 -27.89
C CYS A 51 -5.58 50.56 -26.70
N LEU A 52 -6.04 49.31 -26.69
CA LEU A 52 -6.67 48.68 -25.53
C LEU A 52 -5.79 47.52 -25.05
N VAL A 53 -5.36 47.59 -23.79
CA VAL A 53 -4.44 46.62 -23.19
C VAL A 53 -5.18 45.72 -22.20
N GLY A 54 -5.24 44.42 -22.47
CA GLY A 54 -5.67 43.39 -21.53
C GLY A 54 -4.51 42.95 -20.63
N VAL A 55 -4.67 43.07 -19.32
CA VAL A 55 -3.64 42.79 -18.32
C VAL A 55 -4.07 41.61 -17.42
N ASP A 56 -3.34 40.48 -17.47
CA ASP A 56 -3.48 39.38 -16.48
C ASP A 56 -2.71 39.71 -15.20
N ALA A 57 -3.18 40.74 -14.51
CA ALA A 57 -2.75 41.09 -13.16
C ALA A 57 -3.76 42.05 -12.53
N PRO A 58 -3.95 42.01 -11.20
CA PRO A 58 -4.80 42.97 -10.50
C PRO A 58 -4.38 44.41 -10.80
N LEU A 59 -5.29 45.22 -11.36
CA LEU A 59 -5.05 46.65 -11.57
C LEU A 59 -5.37 47.46 -10.30
N ILE A 60 -6.41 47.06 -9.57
CA ILE A 60 -6.88 47.77 -8.37
C ILE A 60 -7.09 46.77 -7.25
N VAL A 61 -6.38 46.98 -6.14
CA VAL A 61 -6.45 46.18 -4.92
C VAL A 61 -6.50 47.13 -3.74
N LYS A 62 -7.58 47.09 -2.96
CA LYS A 62 -7.80 47.97 -1.80
C LYS A 62 -8.09 47.22 -0.50
N ASN A 63 -8.48 45.96 -0.59
CA ASN A 63 -8.80 45.12 0.55
C ASN A 63 -7.52 44.60 1.22
N GLU A 64 -7.49 44.62 2.55
CA GLU A 64 -6.34 44.14 3.33
C GLU A 64 -6.17 42.62 3.25
N LYS A 65 -7.29 41.88 3.34
CA LYS A 65 -7.32 40.41 3.34
C LYS A 65 -8.48 39.89 2.49
N GLY A 66 -8.46 38.59 2.20
CA GLY A 66 -9.51 37.90 1.44
C GLY A 66 -9.54 38.27 -0.04
N SER A 67 -10.67 37.99 -0.69
CA SER A 67 -10.91 38.26 -2.12
C SER A 67 -11.66 39.58 -2.34
N ARG A 68 -11.33 40.28 -3.42
CA ARG A 68 -12.07 41.44 -3.95
C ARG A 68 -13.50 41.05 -4.33
N PRO A 69 -14.45 42.01 -4.38
CA PRO A 69 -15.79 41.78 -4.91
C PRO A 69 -15.79 41.13 -6.31
N ALA A 70 -14.89 41.58 -7.20
CA ALA A 70 -14.69 41.01 -8.54
C ALA A 70 -14.41 39.50 -8.51
N GLU A 71 -13.41 39.07 -7.72
CA GLU A 71 -13.02 37.67 -7.61
C GLU A 71 -14.13 36.80 -7.02
N LYS A 72 -14.85 37.31 -6.01
CA LYS A 72 -15.99 36.59 -5.44
C LYS A 72 -17.09 36.37 -6.47
N ALA A 73 -17.42 37.41 -7.25
CA ALA A 73 -18.43 37.34 -8.28
C ALA A 73 -18.01 36.41 -9.44
N LEU A 74 -16.77 36.51 -9.90
CA LEU A 74 -16.20 35.62 -10.92
C LEU A 74 -16.17 34.16 -10.46
N ASN A 75 -15.78 33.91 -9.20
CA ASN A 75 -15.69 32.56 -8.65
C ASN A 75 -17.06 31.87 -8.51
N ARG A 76 -18.14 32.64 -8.32
CA ARG A 76 -19.51 32.09 -8.32
C ARG A 76 -19.83 31.41 -9.65
N ASP A 77 -19.32 31.95 -10.76
CA ASP A 77 -19.62 31.44 -12.10
C ASP A 77 -18.58 30.39 -12.56
N PHE A 78 -17.29 30.66 -12.28
CA PHE A 78 -16.17 29.93 -12.87
C PHE A 78 -15.49 28.89 -11.96
N ALA A 79 -15.70 28.91 -10.62
CA ALA A 79 -15.02 27.96 -9.72
C ALA A 79 -15.38 26.50 -10.03
N ARG A 80 -16.62 26.24 -10.48
CA ARG A 80 -17.09 24.90 -10.86
C ARG A 80 -16.33 24.30 -12.06
N PHE A 81 -15.70 25.14 -12.89
CA PHE A 81 -14.86 24.77 -14.03
C PHE A 81 -13.36 24.70 -13.68
N ASP A 82 -12.99 24.86 -12.40
CA ASP A 82 -11.60 25.05 -11.94
C ASP A 82 -10.93 26.31 -12.53
N ALA A 83 -11.72 27.33 -12.88
CA ALA A 83 -11.28 28.61 -13.46
C ALA A 83 -11.45 29.79 -12.49
N GLY A 84 -11.54 29.52 -11.18
CA GLY A 84 -11.66 30.59 -10.18
C GLY A 84 -10.38 31.40 -10.01
N ALA A 85 -10.53 32.71 -9.83
CA ALA A 85 -9.45 33.64 -9.50
C ALA A 85 -8.99 33.47 -8.05
N HIS A 86 -7.68 33.63 -7.84
CA HIS A 86 -7.07 33.67 -6.53
C HIS A 86 -7.38 35.00 -5.81
N PRO A 87 -7.42 35.02 -4.46
CA PRO A 87 -7.60 36.26 -3.72
C PRO A 87 -6.45 37.26 -3.97
N SER A 88 -6.79 38.50 -4.31
CA SER A 88 -5.84 39.62 -4.36
C SER A 88 -6.12 40.57 -3.21
N ASN A 89 -5.09 40.89 -2.42
CA ASN A 89 -5.20 41.77 -1.27
C ASN A 89 -3.84 42.37 -0.89
N THR A 90 -3.86 43.46 -0.11
CA THR A 90 -2.64 44.21 0.24
C THR A 90 -1.78 43.52 1.29
N SER A 91 -2.25 42.45 1.95
CA SER A 91 -1.38 41.60 2.78
C SER A 91 -0.37 40.79 1.97
N ASN A 92 -0.55 40.66 0.65
CA ASN A 92 0.47 40.16 -0.24
C ASN A 92 1.51 41.28 -0.53
N PRO A 93 2.80 41.10 -0.20
CA PRO A 93 3.83 42.13 -0.41
C PRO A 93 3.97 42.62 -1.86
N THR A 94 3.59 41.82 -2.85
CA THR A 94 3.63 42.23 -4.27
C THR A 94 2.47 43.15 -4.67
N LEU A 95 1.45 43.25 -3.82
CA LEU A 95 0.21 44.00 -4.02
C LEU A 95 -0.05 45.01 -2.89
N SER A 96 0.89 45.18 -1.95
CA SER A 96 0.71 46.03 -0.76
C SER A 96 0.74 47.53 -1.05
N GLU A 97 1.40 47.92 -2.13
CA GLU A 97 1.44 49.29 -2.64
C GLU A 97 0.66 49.40 -3.95
N THR A 98 1.18 50.14 -4.94
CA THR A 98 0.62 50.15 -6.29
C THR A 98 0.94 48.81 -6.96
N THR A 99 -0.07 48.10 -7.46
CA THR A 99 0.12 46.83 -8.17
C THR A 99 1.01 47.00 -9.40
N ARG A 100 1.72 45.93 -9.81
CA ARG A 100 2.55 45.99 -11.01
C ARG A 100 1.74 46.37 -12.26
N GLY A 101 0.52 45.84 -12.39
CA GLY A 101 -0.39 46.20 -13.48
C GLY A 101 -0.69 47.70 -13.53
N ALA A 102 -1.03 48.31 -12.37
CA ALA A 102 -1.26 49.75 -12.31
C ALA A 102 0.00 50.58 -12.61
N ARG A 103 1.18 50.15 -12.14
CA ARG A 103 2.45 50.84 -12.45
C ARG A 103 2.76 50.82 -13.95
N VAL A 104 2.57 49.68 -14.61
CA VAL A 104 2.77 49.54 -16.05
C VAL A 104 1.76 50.41 -16.81
N CYS A 105 0.48 50.41 -16.41
CA CYS A 105 -0.53 51.27 -17.02
C CYS A 105 -0.17 52.76 -16.90
N ALA A 106 0.28 53.20 -15.72
CA ALA A 106 0.71 54.57 -15.50
C ALA A 106 1.91 54.97 -16.39
N ARG A 107 2.90 54.08 -16.53
CA ARG A 107 4.07 54.30 -17.41
C ARG A 107 3.69 54.45 -18.89
N LEU A 108 2.66 53.72 -19.32
CA LEU A 108 2.16 53.72 -20.70
C LEU A 108 1.09 54.79 -20.95
N GLY A 109 0.66 55.52 -19.92
CA GLY A 109 -0.40 56.52 -20.02
C GLY A 109 -1.77 55.92 -20.35
N LEU A 110 -2.09 54.75 -19.80
CA LEU A 110 -3.35 54.04 -20.05
C LEU A 110 -4.38 54.42 -18.98
N ASP A 111 -5.59 54.77 -19.42
CA ASP A 111 -6.75 54.89 -18.53
C ASP A 111 -7.25 53.49 -18.13
N MET A 112 -7.31 53.22 -16.84
CA MET A 112 -7.70 51.90 -16.29
C MET A 112 -9.20 51.77 -16.02
N ASN A 113 -10.01 52.80 -16.25
CA ASN A 113 -11.45 52.70 -16.07
C ASN A 113 -12.03 51.75 -17.13
N PRO A 114 -12.71 50.65 -16.74
CA PRO A 114 -13.24 49.66 -17.69
C PRO A 114 -14.29 50.23 -18.64
N GLU A 115 -14.88 51.40 -18.32
CA GLU A 115 -15.85 52.12 -19.15
C GLU A 115 -15.24 53.32 -19.89
N SER A 116 -13.90 53.47 -19.83
CA SER A 116 -13.21 54.58 -20.48
C SER A 116 -13.36 54.54 -22.00
N ARG A 117 -13.59 55.71 -22.59
CA ARG A 117 -13.56 55.94 -24.04
C ARG A 117 -12.23 56.57 -24.49
N ALA A 118 -11.25 56.68 -23.61
CA ALA A 118 -9.93 57.17 -23.95
C ALA A 118 -9.31 56.32 -25.07
N THR A 119 -8.48 56.95 -25.90
CA THR A 119 -7.78 56.27 -27.01
C THR A 119 -6.75 55.27 -26.51
N LYS A 120 -6.22 55.47 -25.29
CA LYS A 120 -5.27 54.60 -24.61
C LYS A 120 -5.86 54.12 -23.30
N ARG A 121 -6.19 52.84 -23.21
CA ARG A 121 -6.89 52.28 -22.05
C ARG A 121 -6.44 50.86 -21.73
N ALA A 122 -6.69 50.43 -20.50
CA ALA A 122 -6.37 49.11 -20.00
C ALA A 122 -7.55 48.48 -19.27
N ILE A 123 -7.65 47.15 -19.35
CA ILE A 123 -8.61 46.34 -18.61
C ILE A 123 -7.87 45.18 -17.93
N GLU A 124 -8.30 44.84 -16.72
CA GLU A 124 -7.89 43.61 -16.04
C GLU A 124 -8.61 42.42 -16.68
N VAL A 125 -7.87 41.38 -17.07
CA VAL A 125 -8.41 40.15 -17.68
C VAL A 125 -7.89 38.92 -16.96
N TYR A 126 -8.53 37.77 -17.17
CA TYR A 126 -8.08 36.50 -16.57
C TYR A 126 -8.17 35.34 -17.57
N PRO A 127 -7.04 34.75 -18.03
CA PRO A 127 -7.01 33.77 -19.13
C PRO A 127 -7.83 32.48 -18.89
N HIS A 128 -7.87 31.96 -17.66
CA HIS A 128 -8.57 30.69 -17.37
C HIS A 128 -10.09 30.78 -17.60
N PRO A 129 -10.84 31.74 -17.03
CA PRO A 129 -12.23 31.99 -17.41
C PRO A 129 -12.43 32.28 -18.89
N ALA A 130 -11.53 33.06 -19.50
CA ALA A 130 -11.65 33.44 -20.90
C ALA A 130 -11.61 32.21 -21.81
N THR A 131 -10.66 31.30 -21.59
CA THR A 131 -10.55 30.05 -22.36
C THR A 131 -11.74 29.11 -22.11
N VAL A 132 -12.27 29.04 -20.87
CA VAL A 132 -13.48 28.27 -20.56
C VAL A 132 -14.68 28.80 -21.36
N ALA A 133 -14.89 30.12 -21.38
CA ALA A 133 -16.01 30.73 -22.07
C ALA A 133 -15.88 30.65 -23.60
N LEU A 134 -14.70 31.00 -24.15
CA LEU A 134 -14.43 31.01 -25.60
C LEU A 134 -14.51 29.62 -26.22
N PHE A 135 -13.92 28.62 -25.56
CA PHE A 135 -13.80 27.26 -26.10
C PHE A 135 -14.81 26.29 -25.49
N ARG A 136 -15.73 26.79 -24.67
CA ARG A 136 -16.79 26.00 -24.02
C ARG A 136 -16.23 24.79 -23.25
N LEU A 137 -15.14 25.00 -22.51
CA LEU A 137 -14.44 23.91 -21.81
C LEU A 137 -15.20 23.50 -20.56
N GLY A 138 -15.44 22.19 -20.39
CA GLY A 138 -16.05 21.66 -19.17
C GLY A 138 -15.21 21.89 -17.90
N ARG A 139 -13.88 22.02 -18.03
CA ARG A 139 -12.92 22.44 -16.99
C ARG A 139 -11.69 23.08 -17.64
N THR A 140 -10.90 23.80 -16.86
CA THR A 140 -9.62 24.36 -17.33
C THR A 140 -8.65 23.28 -17.82
N LEU A 141 -7.96 23.57 -18.94
CA LEU A 141 -6.78 22.84 -19.39
C LEU A 141 -5.67 22.96 -18.35
N LYS A 142 -4.91 21.88 -18.13
CA LYS A 142 -3.92 21.80 -17.04
C LYS A 142 -2.51 22.20 -17.52
N TYR A 143 -2.41 23.26 -18.33
CA TYR A 143 -1.17 23.72 -18.98
C TYR A 143 -0.23 24.52 -18.06
N LYS A 144 -0.75 25.23 -17.04
CA LYS A 144 0.12 25.98 -16.09
C LYS A 144 0.97 25.06 -15.20
N ASN A 145 2.22 25.42 -14.91
CA ASN A 145 3.06 24.61 -14.02
C ASN A 145 2.53 24.55 -12.57
N LYS A 146 2.20 23.34 -12.07
CA LYS A 146 1.81 23.07 -10.67
C LYS A 146 2.40 21.74 -10.18
N GLN A 147 2.49 21.58 -8.86
CA GLN A 147 2.95 20.34 -8.22
C GLN A 147 2.11 19.14 -8.70
N GLY A 148 2.78 18.03 -9.04
CA GLY A 148 2.13 16.79 -9.50
C GLY A 148 1.87 16.69 -11.02
N ARG A 149 2.13 17.74 -11.82
CA ARG A 149 2.01 17.68 -13.29
C ARG A 149 3.31 17.23 -13.94
N SER A 150 3.26 16.31 -14.90
CA SER A 150 4.45 15.89 -15.68
C SER A 150 4.77 16.88 -16.81
N VAL A 151 5.99 16.84 -17.36
CA VAL A 151 6.34 17.64 -18.55
C VAL A 151 5.43 17.30 -19.73
N ASP A 152 5.17 16.00 -19.94
CA ASP A 152 4.32 15.53 -21.04
C ASP A 152 2.87 16.02 -20.91
N GLN A 153 2.32 15.99 -19.69
CA GLN A 153 0.99 16.51 -19.43
C GLN A 153 0.92 18.01 -19.73
N LEU A 154 1.87 18.80 -19.21
CA LEU A 154 1.91 20.25 -19.43
C LEU A 154 2.02 20.57 -20.93
N ARG A 155 2.91 19.88 -21.64
CA ARG A 155 3.11 20.03 -23.09
C ARG A 155 1.85 19.70 -23.88
N ALA A 156 1.22 18.55 -23.59
CA ALA A 156 0.01 18.13 -24.29
C ALA A 156 -1.14 19.14 -24.11
N GLU A 157 -1.38 19.58 -22.88
CA GLU A 157 -2.42 20.56 -22.54
C GLU A 157 -2.14 21.93 -23.18
N LEU A 158 -0.88 22.39 -23.19
CA LEU A 158 -0.49 23.65 -23.83
C LEU A 158 -0.69 23.59 -25.36
N LEU A 159 -0.33 22.47 -26.00
CA LEU A 159 -0.58 22.27 -27.44
C LEU A 159 -2.08 22.18 -27.77
N VAL A 160 -2.91 21.64 -26.87
CA VAL A 160 -4.38 21.72 -27.01
C VAL A 160 -4.83 23.17 -26.99
N LEU A 161 -4.35 23.98 -26.04
CA LEU A 161 -4.68 25.40 -25.95
C LEU A 161 -4.26 26.18 -27.21
N MET A 162 -3.04 25.95 -27.71
CA MET A 162 -2.55 26.62 -28.92
C MET A 162 -3.42 26.29 -30.15
N ARG A 163 -3.84 25.03 -30.32
CA ARG A 163 -4.77 24.64 -31.40
C ARG A 163 -6.16 25.27 -31.26
N LEU A 164 -6.66 25.38 -30.03
CA LEU A 164 -7.92 26.09 -29.77
C LEU A 164 -7.81 27.56 -30.17
N LEU A 165 -6.69 28.22 -29.85
CA LEU A 165 -6.44 29.60 -30.27
C LEU A 165 -6.34 29.73 -31.80
N GLU A 166 -5.67 28.81 -32.49
CA GLU A 166 -5.63 28.79 -33.96
C GLU A 166 -7.01 28.59 -34.59
N SER A 167 -7.91 27.86 -33.94
CA SER A 167 -9.29 27.67 -34.44
C SER A 167 -10.10 28.97 -34.51
N LEU A 168 -9.70 30.00 -33.76
CA LEU A 168 -10.34 31.32 -33.76
C LEU A 168 -10.08 32.13 -35.04
N ALA A 169 -9.25 31.65 -35.97
CA ALA A 169 -9.08 32.27 -37.29
C ALA A 169 -10.41 32.39 -38.06
N SER A 170 -11.38 31.54 -37.75
CA SER A 170 -12.74 31.56 -38.34
C SER A 170 -13.82 32.16 -37.43
N ALA A 171 -13.44 32.61 -36.22
CA ALA A 171 -14.36 33.19 -35.25
C ALA A 171 -14.70 34.65 -35.58
N ARG A 172 -15.61 35.23 -34.79
CA ARG A 172 -15.92 36.67 -34.81
C ARG A 172 -15.71 37.22 -33.41
N PRO A 173 -14.81 38.22 -33.22
CA PRO A 173 -13.74 38.62 -34.14
C PRO A 173 -12.78 37.46 -34.46
N ALA A 174 -12.07 37.53 -35.60
CA ALA A 174 -11.09 36.51 -35.98
C ALA A 174 -9.78 36.70 -35.20
N LEU A 175 -9.03 35.62 -34.99
CA LEU A 175 -7.67 35.65 -34.45
C LEU A 175 -6.72 34.91 -35.40
N GLN A 176 -5.83 35.65 -36.06
CA GLN A 176 -4.93 35.12 -37.08
C GLN A 176 -3.49 35.04 -36.53
N LEU A 177 -3.11 33.83 -36.08
CA LEU A 177 -1.81 33.58 -35.45
C LEU A 177 -0.79 32.96 -36.41
N VAL A 178 -1.25 32.04 -37.26
CA VAL A 178 -0.38 31.18 -38.09
C VAL A 178 0.41 31.97 -39.13
N SER A 179 -0.09 33.14 -39.55
CA SER A 179 0.64 34.04 -40.45
C SER A 179 1.90 34.65 -39.83
N TYR A 180 2.00 34.70 -38.50
CA TYR A 180 3.14 35.26 -37.78
C TYR A 180 4.20 34.20 -37.49
N ASP A 181 5.42 34.41 -37.99
CA ASP A 181 6.53 33.45 -37.87
C ASP A 181 6.85 33.11 -36.41
N GLY A 182 6.85 34.11 -35.53
CA GLY A 182 7.12 33.91 -34.10
C GLY A 182 6.08 33.02 -33.39
N TRP A 183 4.85 32.94 -33.88
CA TRP A 183 3.85 31.99 -33.36
C TRP A 183 4.19 30.55 -33.77
N ARG A 184 4.54 30.34 -35.05
CA ARG A 184 4.93 29.01 -35.55
C ARG A 184 6.20 28.50 -34.86
N GLU A 185 7.15 29.38 -34.60
CA GLU A 185 8.35 29.07 -33.82
C GLU A 185 8.01 28.71 -32.37
N LEU A 186 7.07 29.43 -31.75
CA LEU A 186 6.60 29.14 -30.40
C LEU A 186 5.96 27.76 -30.32
N VAL A 187 5.06 27.41 -31.25
CA VAL A 187 4.44 26.06 -31.34
C VAL A 187 5.52 24.99 -31.44
N ALA A 188 6.46 25.14 -32.38
CA ALA A 188 7.57 24.19 -32.57
C ALA A 188 8.48 24.09 -31.34
N SER A 189 8.60 25.15 -30.52
CA SER A 189 9.35 25.11 -29.27
C SER A 189 8.63 24.28 -28.19
N VAL A 190 7.30 24.38 -28.10
CA VAL A 190 6.48 23.60 -27.15
C VAL A 190 6.50 22.12 -27.50
N GLU A 191 6.37 21.76 -28.79
CA GLU A 191 6.45 20.37 -29.25
C GLU A 191 7.76 19.69 -28.83
N ARG A 192 8.87 20.42 -28.95
CA ARG A 192 10.23 19.94 -28.64
C ARG A 192 10.62 20.07 -27.17
N ALA A 193 9.82 20.74 -26.34
CA ALA A 193 10.16 21.00 -24.95
C ALA A 193 10.33 19.71 -24.15
N LYS A 194 11.41 19.64 -23.36
CA LYS A 194 11.74 18.52 -22.47
C LYS A 194 11.77 18.93 -21.00
N ARG A 195 11.71 20.23 -20.71
CA ARG A 195 11.77 20.78 -19.35
C ARG A 195 10.58 21.67 -19.07
N LYS A 196 10.13 21.67 -17.81
CA LYS A 196 9.05 22.57 -17.35
C LYS A 196 9.38 24.05 -17.51
N SER A 197 10.65 24.43 -17.41
CA SER A 197 11.10 25.81 -17.59
C SER A 197 10.91 26.32 -19.03
N GLU A 198 11.07 25.44 -20.03
CA GLU A 198 10.84 25.76 -21.44
C GLU A 198 9.35 26.00 -21.69
N LEU A 199 8.49 25.12 -21.16
CA LEU A 199 7.04 25.26 -21.23
C LEU A 199 6.53 26.51 -20.53
N ARG A 200 7.10 26.87 -19.38
CA ARG A 200 6.71 28.09 -18.65
C ARG A 200 6.94 29.36 -19.47
N ARG A 201 8.05 29.45 -20.21
CA ARG A 201 8.32 30.62 -21.07
C ARG A 201 7.32 30.73 -22.23
N ALA A 202 6.83 29.58 -22.72
CA ALA A 202 5.80 29.56 -23.76
C ALA A 202 4.41 29.86 -23.20
N GLU A 203 4.09 29.35 -22.01
CA GLU A 203 2.86 29.62 -21.25
C GLU A 203 2.61 31.14 -21.16
N ASP A 204 3.59 31.92 -20.69
CA ASP A 204 3.42 33.36 -20.50
C ASP A 204 3.06 34.08 -21.82
N GLN A 205 3.67 33.67 -22.94
CA GLN A 205 3.39 34.24 -24.27
C GLN A 205 2.02 33.82 -24.80
N VAL A 206 1.60 32.57 -24.58
CA VAL A 206 0.27 32.09 -25.00
C VAL A 206 -0.84 32.79 -24.20
N ASP A 207 -0.64 33.00 -22.90
CA ASP A 207 -1.57 33.76 -22.07
C ASP A 207 -1.63 35.23 -22.46
N ALA A 208 -0.52 35.84 -22.88
CA ALA A 208 -0.53 37.17 -23.46
C ALA A 208 -1.37 37.24 -24.74
N VAL A 209 -1.33 36.22 -25.62
CA VAL A 209 -2.22 36.16 -26.80
C VAL A 209 -3.69 36.10 -26.38
N ILE A 210 -4.02 35.31 -25.34
CA ILE A 210 -5.39 35.27 -24.78
C ILE A 210 -5.81 36.65 -24.27
N CYS A 211 -4.94 37.34 -23.53
CA CYS A 211 -5.22 38.68 -23.01
C CYS A 211 -5.47 39.70 -24.14
N ALA A 212 -4.66 39.67 -25.19
CA ALA A 212 -4.80 40.53 -26.36
C ALA A 212 -6.13 40.25 -27.08
N TYR A 213 -6.49 38.97 -27.20
CA TYR A 213 -7.75 38.58 -27.81
C TYR A 213 -8.96 38.96 -26.97
N VAL A 214 -8.89 38.89 -25.63
CA VAL A 214 -9.98 39.39 -24.76
C VAL A 214 -10.17 40.90 -24.91
N ALA A 215 -9.09 41.67 -25.07
CA ALA A 215 -9.17 43.09 -25.39
C ALA A 215 -9.86 43.35 -26.74
N LEU A 216 -9.46 42.65 -27.80
CA LEU A 216 -10.13 42.70 -29.11
C LEU A 216 -11.61 42.29 -29.00
N PHE A 217 -11.89 41.22 -28.27
CA PHE A 217 -13.23 40.67 -28.08
C PHE A 217 -14.14 41.66 -27.35
N ARG A 218 -13.65 42.32 -26.29
CA ARG A 218 -14.35 43.41 -25.58
C ARG A 218 -14.73 44.54 -26.51
N GLU A 219 -13.82 44.97 -27.38
CA GLU A 219 -14.06 46.08 -28.30
C GLU A 219 -15.08 45.74 -29.38
N ARG A 220 -15.00 44.53 -29.93
CA ARG A 220 -15.84 44.10 -31.06
C ARG A 220 -17.18 43.52 -30.65
N GLN A 221 -17.28 42.96 -29.45
CA GLN A 221 -18.47 42.32 -28.90
C GLN A 221 -18.68 42.69 -27.42
N PRO A 222 -18.98 43.96 -27.12
CA PRO A 222 -19.14 44.43 -25.75
C PRO A 222 -20.28 43.71 -24.99
N ASP A 223 -21.32 43.23 -25.70
CA ASP A 223 -22.44 42.50 -25.08
C ASP A 223 -22.10 41.02 -24.76
N ALA A 224 -20.98 40.50 -25.27
CA ALA A 224 -20.53 39.12 -25.06
C ALA A 224 -19.44 39.00 -23.98
N VAL A 225 -19.18 40.07 -23.23
CA VAL A 225 -18.26 40.08 -22.09
C VAL A 225 -18.97 40.42 -20.80
N THR A 226 -18.42 39.94 -19.69
CA THR A 226 -18.86 40.30 -18.34
C THR A 226 -17.72 41.02 -17.63
N THR A 227 -18.01 42.20 -17.09
CA THR A 227 -17.16 42.89 -16.12
C THR A 227 -17.61 42.51 -14.72
N TYR A 228 -16.78 41.77 -13.99
CA TYR A 228 -17.01 41.43 -12.59
C TYR A 228 -16.38 42.50 -11.69
N GLY A 229 -17.16 43.11 -10.79
CA GLY A 229 -16.68 44.19 -9.92
C GLY A 229 -16.80 45.57 -10.55
N ASP A 230 -16.02 46.53 -10.07
CA ASP A 230 -16.09 47.94 -10.46
C ASP A 230 -14.72 48.62 -10.37
N PHE A 231 -14.60 49.84 -10.91
CA PHE A 231 -13.34 50.59 -10.86
C PHE A 231 -12.94 50.99 -9.43
N GLU A 232 -13.88 51.13 -8.51
CA GLU A 232 -13.57 51.57 -7.15
C GLU A 232 -12.90 50.47 -6.33
N THR A 233 -13.34 49.23 -6.48
CA THR A 233 -12.91 48.07 -5.67
C THR A 233 -12.08 47.05 -6.43
N GLY A 234 -11.93 47.25 -7.74
CA GLY A 234 -11.26 46.35 -8.68
C GLY A 234 -12.26 45.54 -9.50
N PHE A 235 -11.85 45.20 -10.72
CA PHE A 235 -12.71 44.56 -11.71
C PHE A 235 -11.94 43.48 -12.49
N ILE A 236 -12.65 42.54 -13.12
CA ILE A 236 -12.09 41.56 -14.06
C ILE A 236 -13.02 41.46 -15.27
N VAL A 237 -12.47 41.60 -16.47
CA VAL A 237 -13.20 41.45 -17.73
C VAL A 237 -12.88 40.10 -18.36
N THR A 238 -13.91 39.34 -18.70
CA THR A 238 -13.77 38.06 -19.41
C THR A 238 -14.98 37.86 -20.33
N PRO A 239 -14.86 37.10 -21.44
CA PRO A 239 -16.01 36.64 -22.20
C PRO A 239 -17.05 36.00 -21.29
N THR A 240 -18.33 36.31 -21.53
CA THR A 240 -19.45 35.87 -20.70
C THR A 240 -19.56 34.35 -20.74
N LEU A 241 -19.70 33.74 -19.56
CA LEU A 241 -19.90 32.30 -19.45
C LEU A 241 -21.21 31.90 -20.17
N PRO A 242 -21.18 30.98 -21.15
CA PRO A 242 -22.41 30.53 -21.78
C PRO A 242 -23.35 29.86 -20.77
N ALA A 243 -24.61 30.30 -20.73
CA ALA A 243 -25.58 29.85 -19.73
C ALA A 243 -25.85 28.34 -19.78
N ASP A 244 -25.67 27.72 -20.94
CA ASP A 244 -25.89 26.30 -21.20
C ASP A 244 -24.67 25.41 -20.89
N LEU A 245 -23.50 26.00 -20.61
CA LEU A 245 -22.28 25.26 -20.35
C LEU A 245 -22.29 24.63 -18.94
N LYS A 246 -22.10 23.31 -18.88
CA LYS A 246 -22.01 22.54 -17.64
C LYS A 246 -20.59 22.03 -17.40
N PRO A 247 -20.11 22.00 -16.13
CA PRO A 247 -18.78 21.51 -15.83
C PRO A 247 -18.68 20.00 -16.06
N SER A 248 -17.56 19.53 -16.61
CA SER A 248 -17.31 18.09 -16.76
C SER A 248 -17.06 17.43 -15.39
N PRO A 249 -17.32 16.11 -15.23
CA PRO A 249 -17.04 15.39 -13.98
C PRO A 249 -15.57 15.54 -13.55
N ARG A 250 -15.31 15.58 -12.24
CA ARG A 250 -13.94 15.53 -11.74
C ARG A 250 -13.41 14.10 -11.87
N PRO A 251 -12.18 13.87 -12.37
CA PRO A 251 -11.54 12.58 -12.24
C PRO A 251 -11.36 12.24 -10.74
N PRO A 252 -11.47 10.96 -10.35
CA PRO A 252 -11.27 10.55 -8.97
C PRO A 252 -9.90 10.99 -8.47
N LYS A 253 -9.85 11.47 -7.22
CA LYS A 253 -8.61 11.91 -6.59
C LYS A 253 -7.74 10.68 -6.36
N VAL A 254 -6.55 10.61 -6.96
CA VAL A 254 -5.57 9.57 -6.64
C VAL A 254 -5.19 9.73 -5.16
N GLU A 255 -5.61 8.77 -4.32
CA GLU A 255 -5.29 8.75 -2.89
C GLU A 255 -3.77 8.56 -2.75
N LYS A 256 -3.11 9.41 -1.94
CA LYS A 256 -1.66 9.25 -1.73
C LYS A 256 -1.45 7.99 -0.90
N HIS A 257 -0.39 7.23 -1.17
CA HIS A 257 -0.08 6.02 -0.40
C HIS A 257 0.03 6.27 1.11
N VAL A 258 0.51 7.46 1.51
CA VAL A 258 0.54 7.87 2.93
C VAL A 258 -0.86 7.90 3.56
N ASP A 259 -1.88 8.32 2.81
CA ASP A 259 -3.26 8.33 3.29
C ASP A 259 -3.82 6.89 3.40
N ILE A 260 -3.46 6.00 2.48
CA ILE A 260 -3.79 4.57 2.51
C ILE A 260 -3.20 3.91 3.77
N VAL A 261 -1.90 4.09 4.02
CA VAL A 261 -1.20 3.53 5.20
C VAL A 261 -1.81 4.04 6.50
N ARG A 262 -2.13 5.34 6.58
CA ARG A 262 -2.77 5.92 7.77
C ARG A 262 -4.13 5.29 8.04
N ARG A 263 -4.98 5.18 7.01
CA ARG A 263 -6.31 4.57 7.12
C ARG A 263 -6.22 3.11 7.54
N ALA A 264 -5.41 2.32 6.83
CA ALA A 264 -5.19 0.91 7.15
C ALA A 264 -4.69 0.71 8.60
N THR A 265 -3.79 1.58 9.07
CA THR A 265 -3.28 1.52 10.45
C THR A 265 -4.36 1.82 11.49
N GLN A 266 -5.25 2.77 11.23
CA GLN A 266 -6.36 3.10 12.12
C GLN A 266 -7.38 1.96 12.20
N GLU A 267 -7.72 1.37 11.05
CA GLU A 267 -8.61 0.20 11.00
C GLU A 267 -7.99 -1.01 11.69
N TYR A 268 -6.70 -1.28 11.45
CA TYR A 268 -5.96 -2.34 12.14
C TYR A 268 -5.94 -2.14 13.66
N ALA A 269 -5.74 -0.90 14.14
CA ALA A 269 -5.78 -0.58 15.55
C ALA A 269 -7.14 -0.86 16.20
N ALA A 270 -8.24 -0.62 15.48
CA ALA A 270 -9.59 -0.93 15.95
C ALA A 270 -9.83 -2.44 16.11
N LEU A 271 -9.25 -3.25 15.21
CA LEU A 271 -9.36 -4.72 15.21
C LEU A 271 -8.37 -5.41 16.17
N HIS A 272 -7.32 -4.72 16.62
CA HIS A 272 -6.18 -5.33 17.32
C HIS A 272 -6.57 -6.16 18.56
N ARG A 273 -7.57 -5.72 19.34
CA ARG A 273 -8.04 -6.51 20.51
C ARG A 273 -8.64 -7.85 20.10
N GLN A 274 -9.38 -7.90 19.00
CA GLN A 274 -9.95 -9.15 18.48
C GLN A 274 -8.84 -10.04 17.91
N LEU A 275 -7.81 -9.46 17.28
CA LEU A 275 -6.67 -10.22 16.77
C LEU A 275 -5.85 -10.88 17.89
N ILE A 276 -5.77 -10.29 19.09
CA ILE A 276 -5.12 -10.91 20.25
C ILE A 276 -5.86 -12.19 20.65
N VAL A 277 -7.19 -12.10 20.81
CA VAL A 277 -8.03 -13.27 21.15
C VAL A 277 -7.95 -14.34 20.06
N ALA A 278 -7.95 -13.93 18.79
CA ALA A 278 -7.79 -14.84 17.66
C ALA A 278 -6.41 -15.54 17.67
N ALA A 279 -5.36 -14.85 18.09
CA ALA A 279 -4.03 -15.44 18.21
C ALA A 279 -3.94 -16.45 19.37
N GLU A 280 -4.62 -16.20 20.48
CA GLU A 280 -4.73 -17.14 21.61
C GLU A 280 -5.49 -18.40 21.19
N GLU A 281 -6.67 -18.25 20.57
CA GLU A 281 -7.44 -19.38 20.03
C GLU A 281 -6.63 -20.17 18.98
N ALA A 282 -5.85 -19.49 18.14
CA ALA A 282 -5.00 -20.17 17.15
C ALA A 282 -3.91 -21.02 17.82
N VAL A 283 -3.33 -20.56 18.94
CA VAL A 283 -2.36 -21.37 19.70
C VAL A 283 -3.03 -22.61 20.26
N GLU A 284 -4.24 -22.50 20.80
CA GLU A 284 -5.00 -23.64 21.35
C GLU A 284 -5.29 -24.68 20.26
N VAL A 285 -5.80 -24.24 19.11
CA VAL A 285 -6.12 -25.13 17.98
C VAL A 285 -4.88 -25.86 17.47
N ILE A 286 -3.78 -25.13 17.21
CA ILE A 286 -2.55 -25.73 16.69
C ILE A 286 -1.91 -26.67 17.73
N THR A 287 -1.94 -26.31 19.01
CA THR A 287 -1.49 -27.18 20.09
C THR A 287 -2.30 -28.48 20.11
N GLY A 288 -3.63 -28.38 20.04
CA GLY A 288 -4.51 -29.54 20.00
C GLY A 288 -4.23 -30.47 18.80
N ILE A 289 -4.01 -29.91 17.60
CA ILE A 289 -3.64 -30.69 16.41
C ILE A 289 -2.33 -31.45 16.62
N LEU A 290 -1.32 -30.80 17.20
CA LEU A 290 0.00 -31.40 17.44
C LEU A 290 -0.05 -32.50 18.50
N ASP A 291 -0.73 -32.25 19.62
CA ASP A 291 -0.94 -33.23 20.69
C ASP A 291 -1.71 -34.44 20.17
N ASP A 292 -2.69 -34.21 19.31
CA ASP A 292 -3.50 -35.26 18.69
C ASP A 292 -2.73 -36.15 17.76
N ALA A 293 -1.71 -35.63 17.08
CA ALA A 293 -0.82 -36.42 16.26
C ALA A 293 0.29 -37.10 17.09
N GLY A 294 0.42 -36.74 18.38
CA GLY A 294 1.47 -37.22 19.27
C GLY A 294 2.86 -36.71 18.87
N LEU A 295 2.94 -35.60 18.14
CA LEU A 295 4.20 -35.02 17.68
C LEU A 295 4.96 -34.37 18.83
N ASN A 296 6.29 -34.55 18.82
CA ASN A 296 7.14 -33.93 19.82
C ASN A 296 7.54 -32.51 19.40
N TYR A 297 7.21 -31.54 20.25
CA TYR A 297 7.61 -30.14 20.12
C TYR A 297 8.07 -29.61 21.48
N LEU A 298 8.84 -28.52 21.51
CA LEU A 298 9.26 -27.83 22.73
C LEU A 298 8.19 -26.85 23.22
N ASN A 299 7.71 -25.97 22.33
CA ASN A 299 6.61 -25.06 22.65
C ASN A 299 5.81 -24.64 21.41
N VAL A 300 4.60 -24.13 21.64
CA VAL A 300 3.81 -23.37 20.68
C VAL A 300 3.55 -22.01 21.29
N THR A 301 3.82 -20.94 20.55
CA THR A 301 3.55 -19.56 20.96
C THR A 301 2.89 -18.79 19.83
N GLY A 302 2.07 -17.80 20.15
CA GLY A 302 1.36 -17.00 19.15
C GLY A 302 1.21 -15.55 19.58
N ARG A 303 1.06 -14.67 18.60
CA ARG A 303 0.80 -13.24 18.84
C ARG A 303 0.08 -12.58 17.67
N ALA A 304 -0.68 -11.55 17.99
CA ALA A 304 -1.09 -10.55 17.03
C ALA A 304 0.08 -9.58 16.73
N LYS A 305 0.24 -9.17 15.48
CA LYS A 305 1.26 -8.18 15.10
C LYS A 305 0.92 -6.83 15.73
N SER A 306 1.91 -6.18 16.35
CA SER A 306 1.67 -4.87 16.98
C SER A 306 1.31 -3.80 15.94
N ILE A 307 0.49 -2.82 16.35
CA ILE A 307 0.05 -1.71 15.49
C ILE A 307 1.25 -0.97 14.86
N ALA A 308 2.31 -0.73 15.64
CA ALA A 308 3.52 -0.08 15.15
C ALA A 308 4.22 -0.91 14.06
N SER A 309 4.36 -2.22 14.27
CA SER A 309 4.98 -3.11 13.27
C SER A 309 4.13 -3.25 12.01
N PHE A 310 2.79 -3.21 12.15
CA PHE A 310 1.88 -3.18 11.01
C PHE A 310 2.06 -1.88 10.20
N ALA A 311 2.07 -0.73 10.85
CA ALA A 311 2.25 0.57 10.20
C ALA A 311 3.59 0.68 9.46
N GLU A 312 4.67 0.21 10.10
CA GLU A 312 5.99 0.15 9.47
C GLU A 312 5.96 -0.72 8.22
N LYS A 313 5.34 -1.91 8.30
CA LYS A 313 5.24 -2.85 7.17
C LYS A 313 4.38 -2.30 6.04
N ALA A 314 3.24 -1.70 6.36
CA ALA A 314 2.32 -1.07 5.42
C ALA A 314 2.98 0.05 4.60
N GLY A 315 3.93 0.77 5.20
CA GLY A 315 4.68 1.84 4.52
C GLY A 315 5.92 1.38 3.74
N ARG A 316 6.23 0.08 3.68
CA ARG A 316 7.46 -0.40 3.03
C ARG A 316 7.42 -0.24 1.52
N THR A 317 8.55 0.20 0.98
CA THR A 317 8.78 0.32 -0.46
C THR A 317 10.00 -0.49 -0.89
N ALA A 318 9.95 -1.13 -2.05
CA ALA A 318 11.09 -1.76 -2.71
C ALA A 318 11.27 -1.13 -4.09
N ASN A 319 12.49 -0.68 -4.41
CA ASN A 319 12.81 -0.03 -5.69
C ASN A 319 11.88 1.14 -6.05
N GLY A 320 11.42 1.90 -5.05
CA GLY A 320 10.48 3.02 -5.23
C GLY A 320 9.02 2.61 -5.46
N VAL A 321 8.70 1.31 -5.41
CA VAL A 321 7.34 0.76 -5.52
C VAL A 321 6.85 0.34 -4.14
N VAL A 322 5.59 0.64 -3.83
CA VAL A 322 4.94 0.24 -2.59
C VAL A 322 4.77 -1.28 -2.57
N LEU A 323 5.14 -1.94 -1.47
CA LEU A 323 5.05 -3.40 -1.37
C LEU A 323 3.62 -3.89 -1.12
N TYR A 324 2.80 -3.08 -0.45
CA TYR A 324 1.44 -3.42 -0.07
C TYR A 324 0.50 -2.31 -0.58
N ALA A 325 -0.27 -2.63 -1.61
CA ALA A 325 -1.22 -1.69 -2.19
C ALA A 325 -2.47 -1.57 -1.30
N ASP A 326 -2.90 -2.69 -0.73
CA ASP A 326 -3.91 -2.79 0.30
C ASP A 326 -3.34 -3.48 1.54
N PRO A 327 -2.74 -2.73 2.48
CA PRO A 327 -2.05 -3.32 3.63
C PRO A 327 -2.91 -4.21 4.52
N LEU A 328 -4.23 -4.02 4.58
CA LEU A 328 -5.12 -4.84 5.41
C LEU A 328 -5.30 -6.25 4.84
N THR A 329 -5.22 -6.38 3.51
CA THR A 329 -5.41 -7.65 2.80
C THR A 329 -4.06 -8.30 2.47
N ASP A 330 -3.07 -7.50 2.04
CA ASP A 330 -1.79 -8.00 1.53
C ASP A 330 -0.82 -8.46 2.65
N ILE A 331 -0.98 -7.92 3.87
CA ILE A 331 -0.13 -8.30 5.01
C ILE A 331 -0.69 -9.57 5.66
N GLY A 332 -0.12 -10.73 5.31
CA GLY A 332 -0.58 -12.02 5.83
C GLY A 332 -0.17 -12.39 7.26
N ASP A 333 0.86 -11.75 7.83
CA ASP A 333 1.40 -12.10 9.15
C ASP A 333 0.76 -11.28 10.30
N VAL A 334 -0.54 -11.00 10.21
CA VAL A 334 -1.29 -10.29 11.25
C VAL A 334 -1.48 -11.15 12.51
N ILE A 335 -1.66 -12.46 12.32
CA ILE A 335 -1.61 -13.49 13.37
C ILE A 335 -0.41 -14.38 13.06
N GLY A 336 0.57 -14.39 13.96
CA GLY A 336 1.80 -15.15 13.79
C GLY A 336 2.02 -16.13 14.94
N LEU A 337 2.20 -17.41 14.60
CA LEU A 337 2.50 -18.50 15.52
C LEU A 337 3.91 -19.03 15.27
N ARG A 338 4.50 -19.61 16.31
CA ARG A 338 5.78 -20.32 16.28
C ARG A 338 5.60 -21.68 16.92
N VAL A 339 5.95 -22.72 16.18
CA VAL A 339 6.06 -24.10 16.69
C VAL A 339 7.53 -24.43 16.75
N ILE A 340 8.06 -24.59 17.96
CA ILE A 340 9.47 -24.90 18.19
C ILE A 340 9.60 -26.40 18.43
N THR A 341 10.37 -27.09 17.60
CA THR A 341 10.66 -28.53 17.69
C THR A 341 12.09 -28.77 18.17
N TYR A 342 12.45 -30.03 18.42
CA TYR A 342 13.81 -30.38 18.88
C TYR A 342 14.79 -30.58 17.73
N VAL A 343 14.37 -31.28 16.68
CA VAL A 343 15.23 -31.63 15.54
C VAL A 343 14.54 -31.31 14.22
N HIS A 344 15.30 -31.39 13.13
CA HIS A 344 14.84 -30.99 11.80
C HIS A 344 13.71 -31.88 11.25
N SER A 345 13.74 -33.20 11.49
CA SER A 345 12.69 -34.12 11.01
C SER A 345 11.30 -33.82 11.61
N ASP A 346 11.24 -33.28 12.83
CA ASP A 346 9.98 -32.83 13.44
C ASP A 346 9.40 -31.61 12.71
N VAL A 347 10.26 -30.72 12.18
CA VAL A 347 9.80 -29.54 11.41
C VAL A 347 9.01 -29.98 10.19
N ALA A 348 9.52 -30.97 9.47
CA ALA A 348 8.84 -31.54 8.31
C ALA A 348 7.52 -32.21 8.71
N SER A 349 7.52 -33.00 9.79
CA SER A 349 6.34 -33.69 10.31
C SER A 349 5.23 -32.73 10.71
N VAL A 350 5.56 -31.62 11.38
CA VAL A 350 4.61 -30.56 11.73
C VAL A 350 4.07 -29.85 10.50
N ALA A 351 4.94 -29.48 9.55
CA ALA A 351 4.52 -28.78 8.34
C ALA A 351 3.53 -29.61 7.51
N GLU A 352 3.79 -30.91 7.39
CA GLU A 352 2.90 -31.82 6.67
C GLU A 352 1.56 -32.03 7.37
N LEU A 353 1.57 -32.23 8.70
CA LEU A 353 0.35 -32.35 9.50
C LEU A 353 -0.54 -31.11 9.36
N LEU A 354 0.04 -29.92 9.47
CA LEU A 354 -0.71 -28.67 9.28
C LEU A 354 -1.21 -28.53 7.83
N GLY A 355 -0.46 -29.08 6.86
CA GLY A 355 -0.86 -29.13 5.47
C GLY A 355 -2.07 -30.03 5.20
N THR A 356 -2.31 -31.03 6.06
CA THR A 356 -3.48 -31.91 5.97
C THR A 356 -4.68 -31.42 6.76
N GLU A 357 -4.47 -30.79 7.92
CA GLU A 357 -5.53 -30.37 8.83
C GLU A 357 -6.07 -28.96 8.53
N ALA A 358 -5.34 -28.16 7.76
CA ALA A 358 -5.73 -26.79 7.43
C ALA A 358 -5.67 -26.49 5.93
N VAL A 359 -6.32 -25.40 5.52
CA VAL A 359 -6.21 -24.87 4.15
C VAL A 359 -4.91 -24.09 4.04
N VAL A 360 -3.92 -24.65 3.33
CA VAL A 360 -2.63 -23.98 3.09
C VAL A 360 -2.76 -22.97 1.95
N LEU A 361 -2.53 -21.70 2.27
CA LEU A 361 -2.46 -20.59 1.31
C LEU A 361 -1.05 -20.42 0.74
N SER A 362 -0.02 -20.73 1.51
CA SER A 362 1.40 -20.65 1.11
C SER A 362 2.24 -21.54 2.00
N ASP A 363 3.29 -22.17 1.44
CA ASP A 363 4.31 -22.91 2.18
C ASP A 363 5.69 -22.50 1.64
N ARG A 364 6.51 -21.90 2.50
CA ARG A 364 7.82 -21.35 2.13
C ARG A 364 8.90 -21.92 3.04
N ASP A 365 9.89 -22.54 2.42
CA ASP A 365 11.09 -22.98 3.09
C ASP A 365 12.18 -21.91 2.98
N MET A 366 12.33 -21.12 4.04
CA MET A 366 13.22 -19.97 4.04
C MET A 366 14.70 -20.37 3.96
N GLY A 367 15.05 -21.58 4.42
CA GLY A 367 16.39 -22.12 4.26
C GLY A 367 16.73 -22.34 2.80
N LEU A 368 15.83 -22.99 2.05
CA LEU A 368 15.99 -23.20 0.60
C LEU A 368 15.99 -21.89 -0.19
N GLU A 369 15.17 -20.90 0.20
CA GLU A 369 15.15 -19.60 -0.45
C GLU A 369 16.46 -18.82 -0.24
N THR A 370 16.98 -18.84 0.98
CA THR A 370 18.25 -18.19 1.33
C THR A 370 19.40 -18.84 0.54
N ALA A 371 19.43 -20.18 0.49
CA ALA A 371 20.40 -20.95 -0.29
C ALA A 371 20.35 -20.64 -1.79
N LYS A 372 19.14 -20.52 -2.38
CA LYS A 372 18.96 -20.11 -3.78
C LYS A 372 19.45 -18.67 -4.03
N GLY A 373 19.40 -17.80 -3.03
CA GLY A 373 19.94 -16.44 -3.06
C GLY A 373 21.46 -16.36 -2.93
N GLY A 374 22.16 -17.49 -2.78
CA GLY A 374 23.61 -17.55 -2.64
C GLY A 374 24.12 -17.17 -1.24
N SER A 375 23.25 -17.11 -0.25
CA SER A 375 23.60 -16.86 1.15
C SER A 375 23.23 -18.05 2.03
N PHE A 376 23.94 -18.21 3.15
CA PHE A 376 23.58 -19.12 4.23
C PHE A 376 23.14 -18.26 5.42
N GLY A 377 22.06 -18.64 6.11
CA GLY A 377 21.49 -17.77 7.15
C GLY A 377 20.19 -18.28 7.73
N TYR A 378 19.13 -17.48 7.63
CA TYR A 378 17.85 -17.72 8.30
C TYR A 378 17.15 -19.00 7.79
N VAL A 379 16.98 -19.97 8.69
CA VAL A 379 16.28 -21.24 8.40
C VAL A 379 14.98 -21.31 9.20
N SER A 380 13.85 -21.45 8.49
CA SER A 380 12.52 -21.63 9.07
C SER A 380 11.55 -22.10 7.99
N ARG A 381 10.58 -22.95 8.33
CA ARG A 381 9.45 -23.30 7.46
C ARG A 381 8.26 -22.38 7.79
N HIS A 382 7.75 -21.64 6.81
CA HIS A 382 6.65 -20.69 6.98
C HIS A 382 5.42 -21.19 6.25
N LEU A 383 4.40 -21.57 7.00
CA LEU A 383 3.09 -21.92 6.46
C LEU A 383 2.13 -20.75 6.68
N GLN A 384 1.42 -20.37 5.65
CA GLN A 384 0.25 -19.50 5.73
C GLN A 384 -0.98 -20.39 5.63
N ILE A 385 -1.74 -20.52 6.72
CA ILE A 385 -2.89 -21.42 6.78
C ILE A 385 -4.17 -20.66 7.09
N GLN A 386 -5.31 -21.26 6.75
CA GLN A 386 -6.62 -20.93 7.28
C GLN A 386 -7.28 -22.20 7.79
N LEU A 387 -8.10 -22.09 8.83
CA LEU A 387 -8.90 -23.21 9.29
C LEU A 387 -9.82 -23.74 8.19
N SER A 388 -10.19 -25.02 8.26
CA SER A 388 -11.19 -25.60 7.37
C SER A 388 -12.56 -24.92 7.56
N LYS A 389 -13.49 -25.05 6.61
CA LYS A 389 -14.82 -24.44 6.76
C LYS A 389 -15.58 -24.95 7.99
N GLU A 390 -15.34 -26.20 8.38
CA GLU A 390 -15.99 -26.83 9.54
C GLU A 390 -15.42 -26.27 10.84
N ASP A 391 -14.09 -26.21 10.97
CA ASP A 391 -13.42 -25.70 12.17
C ASP A 391 -13.65 -24.19 12.38
N ARG A 392 -13.86 -23.42 11.31
CA ARG A 392 -14.22 -21.98 11.41
C ARG A 392 -15.52 -21.74 12.17
N LEU A 393 -16.45 -22.70 12.17
CA LEU A 393 -17.73 -22.55 12.85
C LEU A 393 -17.58 -22.67 14.37
N THR A 394 -16.59 -23.44 14.84
CA THR A 394 -16.30 -23.64 16.26
C THR A 394 -15.24 -22.68 16.78
N HIS A 395 -14.42 -22.09 15.89
CA HIS A 395 -13.34 -21.16 16.23
C HIS A 395 -13.62 -19.74 15.66
N SER A 396 -14.63 -19.09 16.25
CA SER A 396 -15.16 -17.82 15.75
C SER A 396 -14.23 -16.62 15.91
N ALA A 397 -13.25 -16.68 16.82
CA ALA A 397 -12.31 -15.57 17.01
C ALA A 397 -11.29 -15.53 15.86
N ILE A 398 -10.77 -16.69 15.43
CA ILE A 398 -9.93 -16.83 14.24
C ILE A 398 -10.76 -16.52 12.98
N ALA A 399 -11.93 -17.14 12.85
CA ALA A 399 -12.80 -17.06 11.68
C ALA A 399 -12.05 -17.37 10.37
N ASP A 400 -12.18 -16.53 9.34
CA ASP A 400 -11.53 -16.68 8.04
C ASP A 400 -10.12 -16.06 7.96
N ARG A 401 -9.58 -15.58 9.08
CA ARG A 401 -8.28 -14.90 9.09
C ARG A 401 -7.15 -15.89 8.78
N PRO A 402 -6.18 -15.49 7.94
CA PRO A 402 -5.03 -16.31 7.71
C PRO A 402 -4.08 -16.24 8.91
N VAL A 403 -3.48 -17.38 9.25
CA VAL A 403 -2.53 -17.55 10.35
C VAL A 403 -1.18 -17.94 9.76
N GLN A 404 -0.14 -17.19 10.08
CA GLN A 404 1.22 -17.55 9.71
C GLN A 404 1.82 -18.45 10.80
N VAL A 405 2.13 -19.70 10.49
CA VAL A 405 2.82 -20.63 11.39
C VAL A 405 4.28 -20.78 10.96
N GLN A 406 5.20 -20.39 11.84
CA GLN A 406 6.63 -20.56 11.64
C GLN A 406 7.11 -21.79 12.43
N VAL A 407 7.52 -22.83 11.72
CA VAL A 407 8.03 -24.06 12.32
C VAL A 407 9.56 -24.01 12.30
N ARG A 408 10.19 -24.28 13.45
CA ARG A 408 11.64 -24.19 13.64
C ARG A 408 12.14 -25.19 14.67
N THR A 409 13.40 -25.58 14.57
CA THR A 409 14.10 -26.24 15.69
C THR A 409 14.41 -25.24 16.81
N VAL A 410 14.75 -25.75 18.00
CA VAL A 410 15.21 -24.92 19.13
C VAL A 410 16.45 -24.10 18.77
N LEU A 411 17.37 -24.66 17.99
CA LEU A 411 18.59 -23.97 17.56
C LEU A 411 18.28 -22.87 16.54
N GLN A 412 17.41 -23.15 15.55
CA GLN A 412 16.93 -22.17 14.58
C GLN A 412 16.18 -21.03 15.27
N HIS A 413 15.39 -21.34 16.30
CA HIS A 413 14.69 -20.35 17.10
C HIS A 413 15.67 -19.43 17.85
N ALA A 414 16.66 -20.02 18.54
CA ALA A 414 17.67 -19.26 19.26
C ALA A 414 18.42 -18.30 18.33
N TRP A 415 18.88 -18.79 17.17
CA TRP A 415 19.56 -17.94 16.17
C TRP A 415 18.69 -16.76 15.72
N ALA A 416 17.43 -17.03 15.38
CA ALA A 416 16.52 -16.01 14.86
C ALA A 416 16.13 -14.96 15.91
N GLU A 417 16.03 -15.32 17.18
CA GLU A 417 15.79 -14.35 18.25
C GLU A 417 17.02 -13.45 18.47
N PHE A 418 18.23 -14.00 18.46
CA PHE A 418 19.47 -13.20 18.53
C PHE A 418 19.62 -12.25 17.34
N GLU A 419 19.37 -12.74 16.13
CA GLU A 419 19.47 -11.95 14.90
C GLU A 419 18.42 -10.82 14.89
N HIS A 420 17.18 -11.15 15.22
CA HIS A 420 16.10 -10.16 15.29
C HIS A 420 16.37 -9.10 16.35
N ASP A 421 16.82 -9.46 17.55
CA ASP A 421 17.09 -8.49 18.62
C ASP A 421 18.23 -7.54 18.24
N ILE A 422 19.31 -8.04 17.65
CA ILE A 422 20.45 -7.20 17.24
C ILE A 422 20.05 -6.27 16.08
N ARG A 423 19.30 -6.76 15.09
CA ARG A 423 18.87 -5.95 13.95
C ARG A 423 17.75 -4.96 14.27
N TYR A 424 16.86 -5.30 15.20
CA TYR A 424 15.70 -4.48 15.54
C TYR A 424 15.96 -3.50 16.70
N LYS A 425 16.77 -3.89 17.71
CA LYS A 425 17.14 -3.01 18.83
C LYS A 425 18.45 -2.25 18.60
N GLY A 426 19.28 -2.68 17.65
CA GLY A 426 20.55 -2.04 17.34
C GLY A 426 20.44 -1.07 16.17
N ILE A 427 20.79 0.20 16.41
CA ILE A 427 21.39 1.03 15.35
C ILE A 427 22.77 0.42 15.13
N VAL A 428 22.85 -0.67 14.37
CA VAL A 428 24.13 -1.30 14.04
C VAL A 428 24.89 -0.29 13.19
N PRO A 429 26.03 0.26 13.67
CA PRO A 429 26.84 1.16 12.87
C PRO A 429 27.23 0.47 11.57
N ASP A 430 27.19 1.19 10.44
CA ASP A 430 27.44 0.61 9.12
C ASP A 430 28.81 -0.10 9.04
N GLU A 431 29.79 0.36 9.81
CA GLU A 431 31.12 -0.23 9.94
C GLU A 431 31.13 -1.67 10.51
N HIS A 432 30.11 -2.05 11.30
CA HIS A 432 30.03 -3.39 11.91
C HIS A 432 29.11 -4.35 11.15
N ARG A 433 28.33 -3.84 10.18
CA ARG A 433 27.30 -4.63 9.48
C ARG A 433 27.88 -5.87 8.81
N ALA A 434 28.97 -5.72 8.05
CA ALA A 434 29.60 -6.82 7.34
C ALA A 434 30.21 -7.88 8.27
N ASP A 435 30.78 -7.48 9.41
CA ASP A 435 31.31 -8.42 10.41
C ASP A 435 30.18 -9.19 11.09
N PHE A 436 29.09 -8.52 11.45
CA PHE A 436 27.92 -9.17 12.03
C PHE A 436 27.25 -10.13 11.06
N ASP A 437 27.05 -9.74 9.80
CA ASP A 437 26.50 -10.63 8.77
C ASP A 437 27.37 -11.90 8.61
N ARG A 438 28.69 -11.75 8.60
CA ARG A 438 29.63 -12.88 8.57
C ARG A 438 29.48 -13.77 9.82
N ARG A 439 29.41 -13.20 11.02
CA ARG A 439 29.29 -13.97 12.27
C ARG A 439 27.96 -14.71 12.36
N PHE A 440 26.86 -14.08 11.95
CA PHE A 440 25.55 -14.73 11.89
C PHE A 440 25.55 -15.90 10.90
N THR A 441 26.21 -15.74 9.76
CA THR A 441 26.39 -16.84 8.78
C THR A 441 27.17 -18.01 9.37
N LEU A 442 28.28 -17.75 10.08
CA LEU A 442 29.07 -18.79 10.75
C LEU A 442 28.27 -19.50 11.85
N ALA A 443 27.52 -18.73 12.64
CA ALA A 443 26.65 -19.28 13.69
C ALA A 443 25.55 -20.17 13.09
N ALA A 444 24.95 -19.77 11.96
CA ALA A 444 23.95 -20.59 11.27
C ALA A 444 24.52 -21.95 10.86
N GLY A 445 25.72 -21.98 10.27
CA GLY A 445 26.38 -23.23 9.88
C GLY A 445 26.72 -24.15 11.06
N LEU A 446 27.14 -23.59 12.20
CA LEU A 446 27.41 -24.38 13.41
C LEU A 446 26.13 -25.00 13.99
N LEU A 447 25.04 -24.24 14.00
CA LEU A 447 23.74 -24.73 14.49
C LEU A 447 23.14 -25.78 13.56
N GLU A 448 23.31 -25.64 12.25
CA GLU A 448 22.89 -26.65 11.28
C GLU A 448 23.65 -27.96 11.48
N LEU A 449 24.97 -27.90 11.71
CA LEU A 449 25.76 -29.08 12.05
C LEU A 449 25.29 -29.73 13.36
N ALA A 450 25.02 -28.93 14.39
CA ALA A 450 24.51 -29.43 15.67
C ALA A 450 23.13 -30.10 15.53
N ASP A 451 22.19 -29.50 14.78
CA ASP A 451 20.88 -30.08 14.49
C ASP A 451 21.01 -31.43 13.75
N ARG A 452 21.98 -31.56 12.84
CA ARG A 452 22.28 -32.82 12.15
C ARG A 452 22.77 -33.89 13.13
N GLU A 453 23.71 -33.57 14.01
CA GLU A 453 24.20 -34.52 15.02
C GLU A 453 23.09 -34.98 15.97
N PHE A 454 22.22 -34.06 16.42
CA PHE A 454 21.06 -34.43 17.24
C PHE A 454 20.07 -35.33 16.51
N SER A 455 19.88 -35.13 15.21
CA SER A 455 19.03 -35.99 14.38
C SER A 455 19.61 -37.41 14.29
N ILE A 456 20.92 -37.54 14.05
CA ILE A 456 21.62 -38.85 14.00
C ILE A 456 21.55 -39.58 15.34
N ILE A 457 21.75 -38.86 16.46
CA ILE A 457 21.64 -39.43 17.81
C ILE A 457 20.23 -40.02 18.02
N ARG A 458 19.19 -39.27 17.60
CA ARG A 458 17.80 -39.72 17.73
C ARG A 458 17.49 -40.93 16.87
N GLU A 459 17.91 -40.94 15.60
CA GLU A 459 17.74 -42.09 14.70
C GLU A 459 18.41 -43.36 15.25
N ARG A 460 19.62 -43.24 15.82
CA ARG A 460 20.31 -44.37 16.45
C ARG A 460 19.60 -44.90 17.70
N LEU A 461 19.01 -44.01 18.50
CA LEU A 461 18.20 -44.42 19.66
C LEU A 461 16.92 -45.14 19.23
N GLN A 462 16.32 -44.77 18.10
CA GLN A 462 15.17 -45.49 17.52
C GLN A 462 15.56 -46.87 16.99
N SER A 463 16.72 -46.98 16.32
CA SER A 463 17.21 -48.22 15.70
C SER A 463 17.76 -49.24 16.70
N GLY A 464 18.12 -48.79 17.91
CA GLY A 464 18.99 -49.51 18.85
C GLY A 464 18.34 -49.99 20.14
N LEU A 465 17.00 -49.95 20.25
CA LEU A 465 16.29 -50.62 21.35
C LEU A 465 16.32 -52.13 21.09
N PRO A 466 17.15 -52.93 21.80
CA PRO A 466 17.17 -54.38 21.65
C PRO A 466 15.88 -54.98 22.21
N ASP A 467 15.56 -56.21 21.81
CA ASP A 467 14.59 -57.07 22.48
C ASP A 467 14.73 -56.91 24.00
N VAL A 468 13.76 -56.26 24.63
CA VAL A 468 13.69 -56.21 26.08
C VAL A 468 13.37 -57.63 26.51
N GLU A 469 14.41 -58.38 26.92
CA GLU A 469 14.20 -59.57 27.73
C GLU A 469 13.32 -59.15 28.91
N VAL A 470 12.13 -59.72 28.96
CA VAL A 470 11.17 -59.57 30.05
C VAL A 470 11.85 -60.08 31.31
N SER A 471 12.56 -59.21 32.03
CA SER A 471 13.06 -59.51 33.35
C SER A 471 11.86 -59.45 34.30
N GLY A 472 11.23 -60.61 34.47
CA GLY A 472 10.30 -60.82 35.58
C GLY A 472 11.01 -60.53 36.89
N GLY A 473 10.51 -59.56 37.64
CA GLY A 473 11.05 -59.22 38.95
C GLY A 473 10.86 -57.77 39.37
N ASP A 474 9.64 -57.25 39.33
CA ASP A 474 9.23 -56.26 40.32
C ASP A 474 7.74 -56.46 40.60
N ASP A 475 7.34 -56.40 41.87
CA ASP A 475 5.98 -56.66 42.38
C ASP A 475 5.01 -55.49 42.03
N ASP A 476 5.32 -54.76 40.95
CA ASP A 476 4.58 -53.60 40.47
C ASP A 476 3.82 -53.99 39.19
N PRO A 477 2.47 -54.08 39.23
CA PRO A 477 1.65 -54.47 38.08
C PRO A 477 1.57 -53.38 36.98
N ARG A 478 2.50 -52.43 36.94
CA ARG A 478 2.49 -51.27 36.05
C ARG A 478 3.54 -51.43 34.96
N ILE A 479 3.10 -51.38 33.71
CA ILE A 479 4.00 -51.23 32.55
C ILE A 479 4.68 -49.86 32.66
N SER A 480 6.00 -49.84 32.82
CA SER A 480 6.73 -48.58 32.92
C SER A 480 6.72 -47.83 31.56
N PRO A 481 6.84 -46.49 31.55
CA PRO A 481 6.91 -45.73 30.30
C PRO A 481 8.07 -46.16 29.39
N ARG A 482 9.16 -46.67 29.98
CA ARG A 482 10.32 -47.18 29.25
C ARG A 482 10.04 -48.52 28.57
N GLU A 483 9.42 -49.46 29.28
CA GLU A 483 9.00 -50.75 28.72
C GLU A 483 7.97 -50.55 27.61
N LEU A 484 7.03 -49.63 27.81
CA LEU A 484 6.04 -49.29 26.81
C LEU A 484 6.67 -48.66 25.56
N ALA A 485 7.65 -47.76 25.73
CA ALA A 485 8.37 -47.16 24.61
C ALA A 485 9.15 -48.21 23.80
N ALA A 486 9.81 -49.17 24.47
CA ALA A 486 10.52 -50.25 23.80
C ALA A 486 9.57 -51.18 23.04
N PHE A 487 8.44 -51.57 23.66
CA PHE A 487 7.40 -52.37 23.02
C PHE A 487 6.84 -51.68 21.76
N LEU A 488 6.54 -50.39 21.85
CA LEU A 488 5.98 -49.63 20.75
C LEU A 488 6.99 -49.37 19.62
N ALA A 489 8.28 -49.25 19.93
CA ALA A 489 9.34 -49.15 18.92
C ALA A 489 9.46 -50.43 18.07
N GLY A 490 9.25 -51.61 18.68
CA GLY A 490 9.20 -52.88 17.94
C GLY A 490 7.90 -53.08 17.14
N GLN A 491 6.79 -52.51 17.59
CA GLN A 491 5.48 -52.63 16.94
C GLN A 491 5.28 -51.63 15.79
N TYR A 492 5.89 -50.44 15.88
CA TYR A 492 5.74 -49.33 14.93
C TYR A 492 7.10 -48.75 14.57
N ASP A 493 7.83 -49.43 13.69
CA ASP A 493 9.21 -49.10 13.29
C ASP A 493 9.33 -47.78 12.50
N ASP A 494 8.25 -47.35 11.85
CA ASP A 494 8.15 -46.09 11.11
C ASP A 494 7.68 -44.91 11.96
N ALA A 495 7.21 -45.12 13.20
CA ALA A 495 6.51 -44.09 13.97
C ALA A 495 7.37 -42.88 14.39
N SER A 496 6.75 -41.70 14.36
CA SER A 496 7.33 -40.48 14.91
C SER A 496 7.55 -40.60 16.43
N TRP A 497 8.63 -40.01 16.93
CA TRP A 497 8.94 -40.08 18.36
C TRP A 497 7.99 -39.23 19.20
N SER A 498 7.39 -39.84 20.22
CA SER A 498 6.47 -39.21 21.18
C SER A 498 7.18 -38.69 22.44
N ARG A 499 6.57 -37.74 23.15
CA ARG A 499 7.11 -37.22 24.43
C ARG A 499 7.19 -38.30 25.51
N PRO A 500 8.19 -38.28 26.41
CA PRO A 500 8.22 -39.16 27.59
C PRO A 500 6.94 -39.09 28.42
N ASP A 501 6.37 -37.89 28.59
CA ASP A 501 5.12 -37.68 29.32
C ASP A 501 3.92 -38.35 28.63
N HIS A 502 3.94 -38.48 27.30
CA HIS A 502 2.89 -39.20 26.56
C HIS A 502 2.95 -40.70 26.87
N TYR A 503 4.14 -41.28 26.98
CA TYR A 503 4.30 -42.67 27.41
C TYR A 503 3.83 -42.89 28.85
N ALA A 504 4.10 -41.93 29.75
CA ALA A 504 3.59 -41.99 31.13
C ALA A 504 2.07 -41.88 31.19
N TRP A 505 1.49 -40.98 30.40
CA TRP A 505 0.04 -40.81 30.30
C TRP A 505 -0.65 -42.05 29.73
N ILE A 506 -0.18 -42.59 28.59
CA ILE A 506 -0.80 -43.77 27.97
C ILE A 506 -0.59 -45.03 28.83
N ALA A 507 0.53 -45.16 29.55
CA ALA A 507 0.73 -46.23 30.52
C ALA A 507 -0.29 -46.16 31.67
N GLY A 508 -0.64 -44.94 32.12
CA GLY A 508 -1.72 -44.72 33.08
C GLY A 508 -3.08 -45.19 32.57
N LEU A 509 -3.40 -44.92 31.29
CA LEU A 509 -4.66 -45.39 30.67
C LEU A 509 -4.69 -46.91 30.47
N VAL A 510 -3.58 -47.51 30.08
CA VAL A 510 -3.42 -48.97 29.94
C VAL A 510 -3.65 -49.65 31.30
N LEU A 511 -3.08 -49.11 32.37
CA LEU A 511 -3.34 -49.58 33.74
C LEU A 511 -4.81 -49.40 34.15
N GLU A 512 -5.42 -48.25 33.81
CA GLU A 512 -6.84 -47.98 34.13
C GLU A 512 -7.80 -48.94 33.39
N LEU A 513 -7.41 -49.42 32.20
CA LEU A 513 -8.10 -50.51 31.50
C LEU A 513 -7.97 -51.88 32.19
N GLY A 514 -7.07 -51.99 33.18
CA GLY A 514 -6.75 -53.23 33.87
C GLY A 514 -5.71 -54.08 33.15
N ILE A 515 -4.95 -53.50 32.21
CA ILE A 515 -3.86 -54.16 31.50
C ILE A 515 -2.58 -53.91 32.31
N THR A 516 -1.98 -54.98 32.82
CA THR A 516 -0.88 -54.92 33.78
C THR A 516 0.44 -55.47 33.22
N SER A 517 0.43 -56.05 32.02
CA SER A 517 1.62 -56.58 31.35
C SER A 517 1.66 -56.27 29.84
N LEU A 518 2.86 -56.27 29.26
CA LEU A 518 3.06 -56.11 27.80
C LEU A 518 2.37 -57.22 26.99
N SER A 519 2.32 -58.45 27.52
CA SER A 519 1.62 -59.57 26.88
C SER A 519 0.11 -59.33 26.81
N GLU A 520 -0.50 -58.85 27.91
CA GLU A 520 -1.92 -58.46 27.92
C GLU A 520 -2.19 -57.29 26.97
N LEU A 521 -1.27 -56.32 26.89
CA LEU A 521 -1.39 -55.20 25.96
C LEU A 521 -1.35 -55.67 24.51
N ALA A 522 -0.41 -56.56 24.16
CA ALA A 522 -0.29 -57.14 22.83
C ALA A 522 -1.55 -57.93 22.45
N GLU A 523 -2.13 -58.70 23.36
CA GLU A 523 -3.41 -59.38 23.16
C GLU A 523 -4.57 -58.39 22.95
N ALA A 524 -4.63 -57.31 23.75
CA ALA A 524 -5.69 -56.31 23.67
C ALA A 524 -5.75 -55.60 22.31
N ILE A 525 -4.60 -55.39 21.66
CA ILE A 525 -4.52 -54.69 20.36
C ILE A 525 -4.35 -55.63 19.15
N ARG A 526 -4.16 -56.95 19.36
CA ARG A 526 -3.87 -57.92 18.27
C ARG A 526 -4.91 -57.91 17.15
N GLY A 527 -6.19 -57.73 17.49
CA GLY A 527 -7.29 -57.74 16.54
C GLY A 527 -7.47 -56.42 15.76
N VAL A 528 -6.64 -55.42 16.03
CA VAL A 528 -6.77 -54.09 15.45
C VAL A 528 -5.81 -53.93 14.27
N ASP A 529 -6.36 -53.60 13.10
CA ASP A 529 -5.56 -53.29 11.91
C ASP A 529 -5.19 -51.80 11.89
N SER A 530 -3.93 -51.50 12.20
CA SER A 530 -3.39 -50.15 12.21
C SER A 530 -3.43 -49.49 10.82
N THR A 531 -3.30 -50.26 9.74
CA THR A 531 -3.33 -49.71 8.38
C THR A 531 -4.73 -49.23 8.00
N VAL A 532 -5.78 -49.92 8.46
CA VAL A 532 -7.17 -49.50 8.27
C VAL A 532 -7.48 -48.26 9.09
N ILE A 533 -6.95 -48.17 10.32
CA ILE A 533 -7.05 -46.95 11.13
C ILE A 533 -6.40 -45.78 10.41
N ASP A 534 -5.15 -45.95 9.95
CA ASP A 534 -4.40 -44.91 9.26
C ASP A 534 -5.15 -44.41 8.01
N GLN A 535 -5.70 -45.32 7.20
CA GLN A 535 -6.52 -44.97 6.03
C GLN A 535 -7.80 -44.22 6.39
N ARG A 536 -8.56 -44.66 7.39
CA ARG A 536 -9.84 -44.03 7.79
C ARG A 536 -9.63 -42.68 8.47
N MET A 537 -8.57 -42.57 9.24
CA MET A 537 -8.18 -41.30 9.86
C MET A 537 -7.60 -40.33 8.85
N GLY A 538 -7.11 -40.83 7.71
CA GLY A 538 -6.49 -40.03 6.66
C GLY A 538 -5.04 -39.68 6.98
N TYR A 539 -4.37 -40.48 7.81
CA TYR A 539 -2.97 -40.28 8.15
C TYR A 539 -2.10 -40.54 6.92
N ARG A 540 -1.38 -39.50 6.48
CA ARG A 540 -0.47 -39.58 5.32
C ARG A 540 0.98 -39.89 5.70
N ASN A 541 1.31 -39.78 6.99
CA ASN A 541 2.64 -40.00 7.56
C ASN A 541 2.59 -40.80 8.87
N PRO A 542 3.74 -41.31 9.35
CA PRO A 542 3.79 -42.10 10.57
C PRO A 542 3.42 -41.26 11.80
N THR A 543 2.21 -41.45 12.30
CA THR A 543 1.75 -40.90 13.57
C THR A 543 2.66 -41.34 14.72
N GLY A 544 2.70 -40.56 15.80
CA GLY A 544 3.47 -40.93 16.97
C GLY A 544 3.09 -42.32 17.49
N ALA A 545 4.06 -43.10 17.97
CA ALA A 545 3.83 -44.48 18.41
C ALA A 545 2.76 -44.56 19.52
N VAL A 546 2.74 -43.56 20.42
CA VAL A 546 1.71 -43.43 21.47
C VAL A 546 0.33 -43.16 20.88
N ARG A 547 0.23 -42.40 19.78
CA ARG A 547 -1.05 -42.12 19.12
C ARG A 547 -1.61 -43.38 18.46
N ARG A 548 -0.78 -44.17 17.78
CA ARG A 548 -1.23 -45.46 17.22
C ARG A 548 -1.72 -46.40 18.30
N LEU A 549 -1.03 -46.45 19.44
CA LEU A 549 -1.52 -47.21 20.59
C LEU A 549 -2.85 -46.68 21.12
N ASP A 550 -2.98 -45.36 21.28
CA ASP A 550 -4.22 -44.70 21.73
C ASP A 550 -5.41 -45.04 20.82
N ASP A 551 -5.20 -45.01 19.50
CA ASP A 551 -6.23 -45.37 18.52
C ASP A 551 -6.55 -46.86 18.53
N ALA A 552 -5.53 -47.71 18.67
CA ALA A 552 -5.74 -49.14 18.78
C ALA A 552 -6.56 -49.51 20.02
N LEU A 553 -6.25 -48.91 21.18
CA LEU A 553 -7.01 -49.10 22.41
C LEU A 553 -8.43 -48.54 22.29
N LEU A 554 -8.60 -47.39 21.65
CA LEU A 554 -9.92 -46.80 21.39
C LEU A 554 -10.78 -47.71 20.51
N VAL A 555 -10.22 -48.29 19.45
CA VAL A 555 -10.94 -49.25 18.58
C VAL A 555 -11.23 -50.56 19.31
N ALA A 556 -10.28 -51.09 20.07
CA ALA A 556 -10.41 -52.36 20.78
C ALA A 556 -11.45 -52.29 21.92
N HIS A 557 -11.53 -51.18 22.64
CA HIS A 557 -12.33 -51.07 23.87
C HIS A 557 -13.51 -50.09 23.79
N GLY A 558 -13.59 -49.27 22.74
CA GLY A 558 -14.72 -48.38 22.45
C GLY A 558 -15.14 -47.53 23.65
N GLU A 559 -16.43 -47.56 24.00
CA GLU A 559 -17.01 -46.84 25.13
C GLU A 559 -16.32 -47.08 26.47
N ARG A 560 -15.72 -48.26 26.69
CA ARG A 560 -14.98 -48.54 27.92
C ARG A 560 -13.72 -47.70 28.01
N TYR A 561 -13.04 -47.47 26.88
CA TYR A 561 -11.87 -46.61 26.80
C TYR A 561 -12.25 -45.13 26.99
N ILE A 562 -13.33 -44.68 26.35
CA ILE A 562 -13.79 -43.29 26.43
C ILE A 562 -14.11 -42.90 27.88
N LYS A 563 -14.71 -43.81 28.66
CA LYS A 563 -15.14 -43.57 30.04
C LYS A 563 -14.02 -43.60 31.09
N LEU A 564 -12.79 -43.86 30.70
CA LEU A 564 -11.65 -43.79 31.62
C LEU A 564 -11.50 -42.38 32.20
N HIS A 565 -11.17 -42.30 33.48
CA HIS A 565 -10.90 -41.07 34.20
C HIS A 565 -9.81 -40.25 33.52
N GLY A 566 -8.73 -40.88 33.06
CA GLY A 566 -7.68 -40.20 32.29
C GLY A 566 -8.14 -39.62 30.94
N ASN A 567 -9.32 -40.02 30.45
CA ASN A 567 -9.93 -39.56 29.20
C ASN A 567 -11.07 -38.53 29.40
N ALA A 568 -11.42 -38.19 30.64
CA ALA A 568 -12.58 -37.32 30.95
C ALA A 568 -12.57 -35.96 30.22
N HIS A 569 -11.39 -35.40 29.96
CA HIS A 569 -11.21 -34.11 29.29
C HIS A 569 -11.33 -34.17 27.76
N ARG A 570 -11.40 -35.38 27.17
CA ARG A 570 -11.35 -35.58 25.70
C ARG A 570 -12.45 -36.50 25.17
N VAL A 571 -13.52 -36.71 25.95
CA VAL A 571 -14.66 -37.59 25.60
C VAL A 571 -15.21 -37.28 24.21
N ASP A 572 -15.64 -36.05 23.95
CA ASP A 572 -16.25 -35.66 22.66
C ASP A 572 -15.33 -35.92 21.47
N ARG A 573 -14.03 -35.68 21.66
CA ARG A 573 -13.00 -35.93 20.66
C ARG A 573 -12.83 -37.43 20.40
N LEU A 574 -12.81 -38.25 21.45
CA LEU A 574 -12.74 -39.72 21.30
C LEU A 574 -13.99 -40.30 20.63
N HIS A 575 -15.20 -39.79 20.94
CA HIS A 575 -16.42 -40.20 20.23
C HIS A 575 -16.34 -39.88 18.73
N THR A 576 -15.89 -38.67 18.40
CA THR A 576 -15.74 -38.23 16.99
C THR A 576 -14.73 -39.11 16.26
N ARG A 577 -13.59 -39.38 16.90
CA ARG A 577 -12.53 -40.24 16.36
C ARG A 577 -12.98 -41.68 16.19
N LEU A 578 -13.60 -42.28 17.21
CA LEU A 578 -14.12 -43.64 17.14
C LEU A 578 -15.14 -43.75 16.00
N LYS A 579 -16.02 -42.76 15.84
CA LYS A 579 -16.97 -42.70 14.72
C LYS A 579 -16.26 -42.68 13.36
N LYS A 580 -15.19 -41.90 13.21
CA LYS A 580 -14.40 -41.84 11.97
C LYS A 580 -13.69 -43.17 11.69
N MET A 581 -13.11 -43.80 12.72
CA MET A 581 -12.42 -45.10 12.60
C MET A 581 -13.37 -46.28 12.40
N THR A 582 -14.62 -46.20 12.84
CA THR A 582 -15.60 -47.30 12.75
C THR A 582 -16.65 -47.11 11.66
N ALA A 583 -16.71 -45.94 11.01
CA ALA A 583 -17.59 -45.68 9.89
C ALA A 583 -17.45 -46.77 8.81
N THR A 584 -18.58 -47.38 8.45
CA THR A 584 -18.67 -48.24 7.26
C THR A 584 -18.67 -47.33 6.05
N GLY A 585 -17.69 -47.51 5.17
CA GLY A 585 -17.47 -46.67 3.97
C GLY A 585 -18.66 -46.65 3.02
#